data_AF-A0A954XS44-F1
#
_entry.id   AF-A0A954XS44-F1
#
_cell.length_a   1.000
_cell.length_b   1.000
_cell.length_c   1.000
_cell.angle_alpha   90.00
_cell.angle_beta   90.00
_cell.angle_gamma   90.00
#
_symmetry.space_group_name_H-M   'P 1'
#
loop_
_entity.id
_entity.type
_entity.pdbx_description
1 polymer ?
#
loop_
_entity_poly.entity_id
_entity_poly.type
_entity_poly.pdbx_seq_one_letter_code
_entity_poly.pdbx_strand_id
1 'polypeptide(L)'
;QLDIDTRSDVYSLGVLLYELLTGQTPFDGERLRSAAFDDVLRIIREEDPPRPSSRISTSATLPEAATNRHIEPKRLSALVRGELDWIVMKALEKDRARRYATATALAADVEHYLNDEPVDACPPSSVYLIGKFTRRNRGWLSTAAVVLLTVLVGLTVSTVLIARERDAAEVSARREAVAAHQAEQRLDDARYNL
;
A
#
# COMPACT_ATOMS: atom_id res chain seq x y z
N GLN A 1 -22.37 29.05 25.98
CA GLN A 1 -22.64 27.61 26.10
C GLN A 1 -21.64 26.88 25.22
N LEU A 2 -20.72 26.10 25.78
CA LEU A 2 -19.97 25.14 24.97
C LEU A 2 -20.94 24.00 24.66
N ASP A 3 -21.43 23.97 23.43
CA ASP A 3 -22.30 22.91 22.94
C ASP A 3 -21.48 21.61 22.88
N ILE A 4 -21.86 20.64 23.70
CA ILE A 4 -21.32 19.29 23.65
C ILE A 4 -21.94 18.64 22.41
N ASP A 5 -21.11 18.41 21.41
CA ASP A 5 -21.51 17.81 20.14
C ASP A 5 -20.96 16.37 20.05
N THR A 6 -21.41 15.59 19.06
CA THR A 6 -21.05 14.19 18.78
C THR A 6 -19.54 13.93 18.73
N ARG A 7 -18.72 14.97 18.51
CA ARG A 7 -17.24 14.92 18.55
C ARG A 7 -16.67 14.69 19.94
N SER A 8 -17.47 14.88 21.00
CA SER A 8 -17.13 14.46 22.36
C SER A 8 -17.14 12.94 22.47
N ASP A 9 -18.13 12.28 21.86
CA ASP A 9 -18.21 10.81 21.84
C ASP A 9 -17.07 10.23 20.99
N VAL A 10 -16.73 10.87 19.86
CA VAL A 10 -15.56 10.51 19.04
C VAL A 10 -14.27 10.54 19.88
N TYR A 11 -14.08 11.56 20.72
CA TYR A 11 -12.91 11.64 21.58
C TYR A 11 -12.88 10.48 22.59
N SER A 12 -14.00 10.18 23.24
CA SER A 12 -14.13 9.05 24.16
C SER A 12 -13.88 7.70 23.48
N LEU A 13 -14.39 7.49 22.26
CA LEU A 13 -14.10 6.31 21.45
C LEU A 13 -12.61 6.24 21.06
N GLY A 14 -11.98 7.38 20.78
CA GLY A 14 -10.54 7.48 20.57
C GLY A 14 -9.73 7.05 21.80
N VAL A 15 -10.15 7.47 23.01
CA VAL A 15 -9.54 7.04 24.28
C VAL A 15 -9.68 5.52 24.47
N LEU A 16 -10.88 4.97 24.21
CA LEU A 16 -11.10 3.53 24.29
C LEU A 16 -10.27 2.75 23.27
N LEU A 17 -10.20 3.22 22.02
CA LEU A 17 -9.38 2.59 21.00
C LEU A 17 -7.89 2.64 21.39
N TYR A 18 -7.41 3.76 21.93
CA TYR A 18 -6.06 3.89 22.45
C TYR A 18 -5.78 2.84 23.54
N GLU A 19 -6.70 2.70 24.49
CA GLU A 19 -6.59 1.74 25.59
C GLU A 19 -6.64 0.30 25.09
N LEU A 20 -7.52 -0.02 24.14
CA LEU A 20 -7.58 -1.34 23.53
C LEU A 20 -6.28 -1.69 22.81
N LEU A 21 -5.64 -0.74 22.12
CA LEU A 21 -4.39 -0.99 21.42
C LEU A 21 -3.21 -1.17 22.39
N THR A 22 -3.10 -0.28 23.38
CA THR A 22 -1.90 -0.16 24.23
C THR A 22 -2.01 -0.85 25.59
N GLY A 23 -3.22 -1.20 26.03
CA GLY A 23 -3.54 -1.68 27.37
C GLY A 23 -3.49 -0.59 28.46
N GLN A 24 -3.37 0.69 28.08
CA GLN A 24 -3.27 1.82 29.00
C GLN A 24 -4.04 3.02 28.44
N THR A 25 -4.55 3.89 29.31
CA THR A 25 -5.17 5.15 28.87
C THR A 25 -4.13 6.14 28.32
N PRO A 26 -4.54 7.10 27.45
CA PRO A 26 -3.63 8.10 26.90
C PRO A 26 -2.92 8.95 27.97
N PHE A 27 -3.67 9.29 29.01
CA PHE A 27 -3.20 10.00 30.20
C PHE A 27 -3.22 9.08 31.41
N ASP A 28 -2.29 9.28 32.32
CA ASP A 28 -2.20 8.51 33.55
C ASP A 28 -3.38 8.82 34.48
N GLY A 29 -4.20 7.80 34.77
CA GLY A 29 -5.38 7.94 35.62
C GLY A 29 -5.04 8.33 37.07
N GLU A 30 -3.88 7.96 37.61
CA GLU A 30 -3.45 8.36 38.95
C GLU A 30 -3.05 9.84 38.98
N ARG A 31 -2.34 10.30 37.95
CA ARG A 31 -2.02 11.71 37.74
C ARG A 31 -3.27 12.57 37.57
N LEU A 32 -4.29 12.07 36.88
CA LEU A 32 -5.57 12.79 36.74
C LEU A 32 -6.38 12.81 38.04
N ARG A 33 -6.40 11.73 38.83
CA ARG A 33 -7.15 11.68 40.11
C ARG A 33 -6.50 12.49 41.23
N SER A 34 -5.18 12.64 41.21
CA SER A 34 -4.42 13.40 42.21
C SER A 34 -4.33 14.90 41.90
N ALA A 35 -4.61 15.30 40.65
CA ALA A 35 -4.62 16.70 40.24
C ALA A 35 -5.90 17.42 40.68
N ALA A 36 -5.81 18.73 40.91
CA ALA A 36 -6.99 19.58 41.06
C ALA A 36 -7.81 19.59 39.76
N PHE A 37 -9.12 19.84 39.85
CA PHE A 37 -10.02 19.79 38.69
C PHE A 37 -9.56 20.69 37.52
N ASP A 38 -9.06 21.89 37.83
CA ASP A 38 -8.54 22.82 36.81
C ASP A 38 -7.26 22.29 36.13
N ASP A 39 -6.42 21.58 36.88
CA ASP A 39 -5.23 20.92 36.33
C ASP A 39 -5.58 19.73 35.44
N VAL A 40 -6.62 18.98 35.77
CA VAL A 40 -7.16 17.91 34.90
C VAL A 40 -7.63 18.49 33.57
N LEU A 41 -8.38 19.60 33.61
CA LEU A 41 -8.84 20.28 32.40
C LEU A 41 -7.67 20.80 31.56
N ARG A 42 -6.63 21.34 32.20
CA ARG A 42 -5.41 21.80 31.53
C ARG A 42 -4.69 20.65 30.84
N ILE A 43 -4.46 19.53 31.54
CA ILE A 43 -3.82 18.33 30.96
C ILE A 43 -4.61 17.86 29.74
N ILE A 44 -5.94 17.72 29.86
CA ILE A 44 -6.77 17.22 28.77
C ILE A 44 -6.80 18.19 27.58
N ARG A 45 -6.76 19.51 27.81
CA ARG A 45 -6.85 20.52 26.74
C ARG A 45 -5.51 20.82 26.07
N GLU A 46 -4.41 20.75 26.79
CA GLU A 46 -3.13 21.31 26.36
C GLU A 46 -2.04 20.24 26.18
N GLU A 47 -2.10 19.13 26.91
CA GLU A 47 -1.08 18.09 26.83
C GLU A 47 -1.48 17.05 25.78
N ASP A 48 -0.66 16.90 24.73
CA ASP A 48 -0.84 15.84 23.75
C ASP A 48 -0.43 14.49 24.34
N PRO A 49 -1.25 13.44 24.18
CA PRO A 49 -0.87 12.13 24.64
C PRO A 49 0.28 11.57 23.79
N PRO A 50 1.12 10.69 24.35
CA PRO A 50 2.09 9.95 23.55
C PRO A 50 1.36 9.11 22.50
N ARG A 51 1.99 8.87 21.35
CA ARG A 51 1.40 8.02 20.31
C ARG A 51 1.20 6.59 20.82
N PRO A 52 0.15 5.87 20.38
CA PRO A 52 -0.06 4.47 20.74
C PRO A 52 1.17 3.59 20.55
N SER A 53 1.88 3.73 19.43
CA SER A 53 3.08 2.95 19.13
C SER A 53 4.24 3.25 20.07
N SER A 54 4.40 4.51 20.48
CA SER A 54 5.38 4.91 21.50
C SER A 54 5.00 4.32 22.85
N ARG A 55 3.74 4.47 23.27
CA ARG A 55 3.23 3.98 24.56
C ARG A 55 3.41 2.47 24.73
N ILE A 56 3.00 1.70 23.73
CA ILE A 56 3.10 0.24 23.77
C ILE A 56 4.57 -0.22 23.75
N SER A 57 5.45 0.48 23.01
CA SER A 57 6.88 0.13 22.94
C SER A 57 7.61 0.31 24.27
N THR A 58 7.17 1.25 25.10
CA THR A 58 7.71 1.51 26.43
C THR A 58 6.94 0.79 27.54
N SER A 59 5.88 0.06 27.22
CA SER A 59 5.03 -0.56 28.22
C SER A 59 5.66 -1.84 28.78
N ALA A 60 5.74 -1.92 30.12
CA ALA A 60 6.11 -3.15 30.81
C ALA A 60 5.09 -4.29 30.58
N THR A 61 3.84 -3.97 30.20
CA THR A 61 2.77 -4.96 29.93
C THR A 61 2.77 -5.49 28.49
N LEU A 62 3.66 -4.97 27.62
CA LEU A 62 3.73 -5.40 26.21
C LEU A 62 3.94 -6.91 26.04
N PRO A 63 4.84 -7.60 26.79
CA PRO A 63 5.02 -9.05 26.64
C PRO A 63 3.75 -9.85 26.98
N GLU A 64 3.02 -9.43 28.01
CA GLU A 64 1.78 -10.07 28.44
C GLU A 64 0.66 -9.84 27.42
N ALA A 65 0.47 -8.59 26.97
CA ALA A 65 -0.51 -8.24 25.94
C ALA A 65 -0.23 -8.97 24.61
N ALA A 66 1.05 -9.12 24.24
CA ALA A 66 1.48 -9.86 23.06
C ALA A 66 1.18 -11.36 23.19
N THR A 67 1.42 -11.94 24.37
CA THR A 67 1.10 -13.33 24.68
C THR A 67 -0.40 -13.60 24.59
N ASN A 68 -1.22 -12.75 25.21
CA ASN A 68 -2.69 -12.83 25.16
C ASN A 68 -3.25 -12.71 23.73
N ARG A 69 -2.50 -12.08 22.83
CA ARG A 69 -2.87 -11.92 21.41
C ARG A 69 -2.21 -12.94 20.49
N HIS A 70 -1.42 -13.88 21.02
CA HIS A 70 -0.65 -14.85 20.25
C HIS A 70 0.24 -14.21 19.16
N ILE A 71 0.81 -13.05 19.46
CA ILE A 71 1.68 -12.29 18.55
C ILE A 71 3.00 -12.00 19.26
N GLU A 72 4.10 -11.97 18.51
CA GLU A 72 5.39 -11.56 19.07
C GLU A 72 5.37 -10.09 19.52
N PRO A 73 5.97 -9.71 20.65
CA PRO A 73 5.96 -8.34 21.16
C PRO A 73 6.42 -7.28 20.15
N LYS A 74 7.48 -7.58 19.38
CA LYS A 74 7.99 -6.69 18.32
C LYS A 74 6.98 -6.52 17.19
N ARG A 75 6.30 -7.60 16.81
CA ARG A 75 5.28 -7.58 15.75
C ARG A 75 4.04 -6.82 16.21
N LEU A 76 3.63 -6.96 17.47
CA LEU A 76 2.52 -6.19 18.04
C LEU A 76 2.83 -4.68 18.02
N SER A 77 4.02 -4.27 18.47
CA SER A 77 4.43 -2.86 18.39
C SER A 77 4.50 -2.34 16.94
N ALA A 78 4.94 -3.18 16.00
CA ALA A 78 4.98 -2.83 14.58
C ALA A 78 3.58 -2.68 13.96
N LEU A 79 2.60 -3.48 14.39
CA LEU A 79 1.21 -3.38 13.91
C LEU A 79 0.53 -2.08 14.35
N VAL A 80 0.81 -1.62 15.57
CA VAL A 80 0.25 -0.36 16.09
C VAL A 80 0.90 0.87 15.43
N ARG A 81 2.14 0.72 14.96
CA ARG A 81 2.88 1.80 14.30
C ARG A 81 2.30 2.12 12.92
N GLY A 82 2.03 3.40 12.67
CA GLY A 82 1.59 3.89 11.35
C GLY A 82 0.14 4.32 11.37
N GLU A 83 -0.72 3.66 10.60
CA GLU A 83 -2.12 4.10 10.40
C GLU A 83 -2.93 4.11 11.70
N LEU A 84 -2.72 3.14 12.60
CA LEU A 84 -3.39 3.12 13.90
C LEU A 84 -2.96 4.29 14.80
N ASP A 85 -1.70 4.73 14.74
CA ASP A 85 -1.30 5.99 15.39
C ASP A 85 -2.10 7.15 14.82
N TRP A 86 -2.18 7.29 13.49
CA TRP A 86 -2.90 8.39 12.85
C TRP A 86 -4.38 8.41 13.22
N ILE A 87 -5.06 7.26 13.14
CA ILE A 87 -6.49 7.15 13.42
C ILE A 87 -6.77 7.58 14.87
N VAL A 88 -6.00 7.06 15.82
CA VAL A 88 -6.18 7.38 17.25
C VAL A 88 -5.82 8.83 17.54
N MET A 89 -4.69 9.32 17.02
CA MET A 89 -4.26 10.69 17.28
C MET A 89 -5.23 11.71 16.68
N LYS A 90 -5.81 11.44 15.50
CA LYS A 90 -6.87 12.27 14.91
C LYS A 90 -8.15 12.26 15.76
N ALA A 91 -8.52 11.13 16.36
CA ALA A 91 -9.67 11.07 17.28
C ALA A 91 -9.41 11.85 18.58
N LEU A 92 -8.17 11.85 19.08
CA LEU A 92 -7.72 12.52 20.31
C LEU A 92 -7.29 13.98 20.12
N GLU A 93 -7.39 14.51 18.90
CA GLU A 93 -6.96 15.86 18.54
C GLU A 93 -7.64 16.93 19.42
N LYS A 94 -6.90 17.95 19.88
CA LYS A 94 -7.46 18.93 20.83
C LYS A 94 -8.48 19.82 20.16
N ASP A 95 -8.18 20.26 18.94
CA ASP A 95 -9.10 21.03 18.11
C ASP A 95 -10.22 20.13 17.58
N ARG A 96 -11.45 20.39 18.05
CA ARG A 96 -12.66 19.67 17.61
C ARG A 96 -12.89 19.75 16.10
N ALA A 97 -12.38 20.77 15.41
CA ALA A 97 -12.52 20.93 13.96
C ALA A 97 -11.62 19.97 13.17
N ARG A 98 -10.55 19.48 13.79
CA ARG A 98 -9.57 18.56 13.19
C ARG A 98 -9.83 17.09 13.54
N ARG A 99 -10.66 16.83 14.54
CA ARG A 99 -11.20 15.48 14.85
C ARG A 99 -12.14 15.00 13.75
N TYR A 100 -12.46 13.70 13.80
CA TYR A 100 -13.58 13.18 13.03
C TYR A 100 -14.88 13.90 13.41
N ALA A 101 -15.66 14.23 12.38
CA ALA A 101 -16.94 14.90 12.57
C ALA A 101 -17.99 13.98 13.22
N THR A 102 -17.89 12.66 13.00
CA THR A 102 -18.84 11.66 13.50
C THR A 102 -18.13 10.36 13.89
N ALA A 103 -18.79 9.54 14.73
CA ALA A 103 -18.31 8.20 15.06
C ALA A 103 -18.27 7.29 13.81
N THR A 104 -19.17 7.48 12.84
CA THR A 104 -19.16 6.75 11.56
C THR A 104 -17.90 7.04 10.75
N ALA A 105 -17.40 8.29 10.76
CA ALA A 105 -16.16 8.63 10.07
C ALA A 105 -14.93 7.97 10.73
N LEU A 106 -14.92 7.87 12.06
CA LEU A 106 -13.90 7.08 12.77
C LEU A 106 -14.00 5.59 12.42
N ALA A 107 -15.21 5.03 12.39
CA ALA A 107 -15.43 3.63 12.03
C ALA A 107 -14.98 3.34 10.58
N ALA A 108 -15.28 4.23 9.64
CA ALA A 108 -14.84 4.10 8.25
C ALA A 108 -13.31 4.01 8.14
N ASP A 109 -12.56 4.84 8.86
CA ASP A 109 -11.10 4.75 8.86
C ASP A 109 -10.55 3.47 9.50
N VAL A 110 -11.24 2.94 10.53
CA VAL A 110 -10.91 1.63 11.10
C VAL A 110 -11.19 0.51 10.10
N GLU A 111 -12.32 0.55 9.39
CA GLU A 111 -12.66 -0.40 8.33
C GLU A 111 -11.67 -0.34 7.16
N HIS A 112 -11.31 0.87 6.71
CA HIS A 112 -10.28 1.08 5.70
C HIS A 112 -8.94 0.49 6.13
N TYR A 113 -8.55 0.69 7.39
CA TYR A 113 -7.34 0.08 7.93
C TYR A 113 -7.39 -1.46 7.84
N LEU A 114 -8.50 -2.07 8.28
CA LEU A 114 -8.68 -3.52 8.27
C LEU A 114 -8.73 -4.12 6.85
N ASN A 115 -9.26 -3.38 5.88
CA ASN A 115 -9.43 -3.79 4.49
C ASN A 115 -8.25 -3.43 3.58
N ASP A 116 -7.13 -2.94 4.12
CA ASP A 116 -6.00 -2.45 3.33
C ASP A 116 -6.37 -1.31 2.35
N GLU A 117 -7.26 -0.42 2.78
CA GLU A 117 -7.68 0.78 2.05
C GLU A 117 -7.07 2.05 2.63
N PRO A 118 -6.91 3.11 1.84
CA PRO A 118 -6.39 4.37 2.33
C PRO A 118 -7.23 4.94 3.48
N VAL A 119 -6.58 5.39 4.56
CA VAL A 119 -7.26 6.01 5.71
C VAL A 119 -7.21 7.54 5.59
N ASP A 120 -8.30 8.22 5.92
CA ASP A 120 -8.42 9.68 5.90
C ASP A 120 -7.58 10.34 7.01
N ALA A 121 -7.17 9.57 8.01
CA ALA A 121 -6.29 10.03 9.09
C ALA A 121 -4.86 10.35 8.63
N CYS A 122 -4.40 9.71 7.55
CA CYS A 122 -3.04 9.84 7.06
C CYS A 122 -2.93 11.02 6.09
N PRO A 123 -1.83 11.81 6.13
CA PRO A 123 -1.59 12.82 5.10
C PRO A 123 -1.51 12.20 3.70
N PRO A 124 -2.02 12.88 2.66
CA PRO A 124 -2.08 12.32 1.31
C PRO A 124 -0.67 12.09 0.76
N SER A 125 -0.37 10.85 0.38
CA SER A 125 0.91 10.46 -0.22
C SER A 125 0.70 9.46 -1.34
N SER A 126 1.10 9.81 -2.56
CA SER A 126 0.92 8.96 -3.74
C SER A 126 1.63 7.62 -3.63
N VAL A 127 2.82 7.59 -3.00
CA VAL A 127 3.58 6.35 -2.74
C VAL A 127 2.79 5.41 -1.84
N TYR A 128 2.17 5.97 -0.79
CA TYR A 128 1.32 5.21 0.13
C TYR A 128 0.08 4.64 -0.58
N LEU A 129 -0.60 5.44 -1.41
CA LEU A 129 -1.78 4.99 -2.16
C LEU A 129 -1.44 3.86 -3.16
N ILE A 130 -0.33 3.98 -3.89
CA ILE A 130 0.15 2.93 -4.81
C ILE A 130 0.52 1.66 -4.02
N GLY A 131 1.16 1.79 -2.87
CA GLY A 131 1.49 0.67 -1.98
C GLY A 131 0.24 -0.10 -1.50
N LYS A 132 -0.79 0.62 -1.02
CA LYS A 132 -2.08 0.01 -0.63
C LYS A 132 -2.77 -0.65 -1.83
N PHE A 133 -2.82 0.03 -2.98
CA PHE A 133 -3.42 -0.51 -4.20
C PHE A 133 -2.74 -1.82 -4.64
N THR A 134 -1.42 -1.88 -4.61
CA THR A 134 -0.66 -3.09 -4.98
C THR A 134 -0.84 -4.22 -3.97
N ARG A 135 -0.88 -3.92 -2.66
CA ARG A 135 -1.14 -4.92 -1.61
C ARG A 135 -2.53 -5.53 -1.76
N ARG A 136 -3.55 -4.70 -1.94
CA ARG A 136 -4.95 -5.12 -2.11
C ARG A 136 -5.17 -5.92 -3.40
N ASN A 137 -4.54 -5.50 -4.49
CA ASN A 137 -4.78 -6.09 -5.82
C ASN A 137 -3.70 -7.07 -6.27
N ARG A 138 -2.86 -7.60 -5.36
CA ARG A 138 -1.69 -8.43 -5.72
C ARG A 138 -2.07 -9.64 -6.59
N GLY A 139 -3.22 -10.26 -6.33
CA GLY A 139 -3.74 -11.39 -7.13
C GLY A 139 -3.97 -10.99 -8.59
N TRP A 140 -4.88 -10.05 -8.84
CA TRP A 140 -5.17 -9.53 -10.17
C TRP A 140 -3.92 -8.98 -10.88
N LEU A 141 -3.10 -8.19 -10.19
CA LEU A 141 -1.88 -7.61 -10.76
C LEU A 141 -0.90 -8.69 -11.22
N SER A 142 -0.77 -9.78 -10.46
CA SER A 142 0.08 -10.91 -10.86
C SER A 142 -0.44 -11.60 -12.12
N THR A 143 -1.76 -11.82 -12.21
CA THR A 143 -2.39 -12.41 -13.40
C THR A 143 -2.22 -11.51 -14.62
N ALA A 144 -2.48 -10.22 -14.47
CA ALA A 144 -2.32 -9.24 -15.55
C ALA A 144 -0.86 -9.18 -16.05
N ALA A 145 0.12 -9.23 -15.13
CA ALA A 145 1.53 -9.25 -15.48
C ALA A 145 1.93 -10.50 -16.27
N VAL A 146 1.44 -11.69 -15.88
CA VAL A 146 1.69 -12.93 -16.60
C VAL A 146 1.10 -12.87 -18.00
N VAL A 147 -0.16 -12.45 -18.14
CA VAL A 147 -0.82 -12.31 -19.45
C VAL A 147 -0.05 -11.34 -20.34
N LEU A 148 0.34 -10.18 -19.82
CA LEU A 148 1.12 -9.19 -20.56
C LEU A 148 2.46 -9.79 -21.02
N LEU A 149 3.15 -10.52 -20.15
CA LEU A 149 4.42 -11.15 -20.49
C LEU A 149 4.24 -12.23 -21.57
N THR A 150 3.18 -13.04 -21.49
CA THR A 150 2.83 -14.02 -22.52
C THR A 150 2.57 -13.36 -23.87
N VAL A 151 1.84 -12.25 -23.90
CA VAL A 151 1.58 -11.49 -25.13
C VAL A 151 2.88 -10.92 -25.71
N LEU A 152 3.75 -10.35 -24.87
CA LEU A 152 5.05 -9.82 -25.31
C LEU A 152 5.96 -10.92 -25.89
N VAL A 153 5.99 -12.09 -25.26
CA VAL A 153 6.73 -13.25 -25.76
C VAL A 153 6.13 -13.73 -27.10
N GLY A 154 4.80 -13.82 -27.21
CA GLY A 154 4.13 -14.19 -28.46
C GLY A 154 4.45 -13.24 -29.61
N LEU A 155 4.41 -11.92 -29.36
CA LEU A 155 4.74 -10.89 -30.35
C LEU A 155 6.21 -10.93 -30.78
N THR A 156 7.12 -11.11 -29.84
CA THR A 156 8.57 -11.22 -30.15
C THR A 156 8.87 -12.50 -30.95
N VAL A 157 8.28 -13.64 -30.59
CA VAL A 157 8.45 -14.88 -31.37
C VAL A 157 7.84 -14.73 -32.77
N SER A 158 6.63 -14.18 -32.88
CA SER A 158 5.95 -13.97 -34.17
C SER A 158 6.78 -13.09 -35.11
N THR A 159 7.30 -11.97 -34.62
CA THR A 159 8.14 -11.07 -35.43
C THR A 159 9.45 -11.72 -35.88
N VAL A 160 10.09 -12.52 -35.02
CA VAL A 160 11.32 -13.26 -35.38
C VAL A 160 11.05 -14.34 -36.45
N LEU A 161 9.94 -15.07 -36.34
CA LEU A 161 9.58 -16.09 -37.32
C LEU A 161 9.31 -15.46 -38.70
N ILE A 162 8.54 -14.37 -38.74
CA ILE A 162 8.25 -13.64 -39.99
C ILE A 162 9.54 -13.09 -40.62
N ALA A 163 10.47 -12.56 -39.82
CA ALA A 163 11.75 -12.08 -40.31
C ALA A 163 12.59 -13.21 -40.92
N ARG A 164 12.66 -14.38 -40.26
CA ARG A 164 13.39 -15.55 -40.76
C ARG A 164 12.82 -16.09 -42.08
N GLU A 165 11.50 -16.11 -42.23
CA GLU A 165 10.86 -16.51 -43.48
C GLU A 165 11.21 -15.55 -44.63
N ARG A 166 11.23 -14.24 -44.36
CA ARG A 166 11.64 -13.23 -45.35
C ARG A 166 13.10 -13.41 -45.78
N ASP A 167 14.01 -13.59 -44.82
CA ASP A 167 15.43 -13.81 -45.11
C ASP A 167 15.63 -15.09 -45.94
N ALA A 168 14.92 -16.18 -45.62
CA ALA A 168 14.98 -17.43 -46.37
C ALA A 168 14.46 -17.27 -47.81
N ALA A 169 13.34 -16.55 -47.98
CA ALA A 169 12.75 -16.27 -49.29
C ALA A 169 13.66 -15.39 -50.15
N GLU A 170 14.34 -14.41 -49.55
CA GLU A 170 15.29 -13.56 -50.26
C GLU A 170 16.52 -14.37 -50.72
N VAL A 171 17.02 -15.27 -49.88
CA VAL A 171 18.13 -16.17 -50.24
C VAL A 171 17.75 -17.13 -51.37
N SER A 172 16.54 -17.70 -51.38
CA SER A 172 16.09 -18.56 -52.48
C SER A 172 15.94 -17.78 -53.79
N ALA A 173 15.33 -16.60 -53.75
CA ALA A 173 15.17 -15.74 -54.92
C ALA A 173 16.53 -15.33 -55.52
N ARG A 174 17.52 -14.98 -54.69
CA ARG A 174 18.89 -14.69 -55.14
C ARG A 174 19.56 -15.89 -55.79
N ARG A 175 19.38 -17.10 -55.24
CA ARG A 175 19.94 -18.33 -55.81
C ARG A 175 19.35 -18.65 -57.18
N GLU A 176 18.03 -18.50 -57.32
CA GLU A 176 17.34 -18.70 -58.60
C GLU A 176 17.81 -17.68 -59.65
N ALA A 177 17.93 -16.41 -59.29
CA ALA A 177 18.43 -15.37 -60.19
C ALA A 177 19.87 -15.63 -60.66
N VAL A 178 20.76 -16.05 -59.75
CA VAL A 178 22.14 -16.43 -60.10
C VAL A 178 22.16 -17.65 -61.02
N ALA A 179 21.34 -18.67 -60.74
CA ALA A 179 21.25 -19.86 -61.58
C ALA A 179 20.72 -19.55 -62.99
N ALA A 180 19.73 -18.64 -63.10
CA ALA A 180 19.20 -18.19 -64.38
C ALA A 180 20.26 -17.46 -65.21
N HIS A 181 20.99 -16.51 -64.62
CA HIS A 181 22.08 -15.82 -65.31
C HIS A 181 23.20 -16.77 -65.74
N GLN A 182 23.56 -17.75 -64.92
CA GLN A 182 24.54 -18.76 -65.31
C GLN A 182 24.05 -19.65 -66.47
N ALA A 183 22.76 -19.96 -66.52
CA ALA A 183 22.17 -20.73 -67.61
C ALA A 183 22.18 -19.94 -68.94
N GLU A 184 21.83 -18.65 -68.90
CA GLU A 184 21.92 -17.76 -70.06
C GLU A 184 23.35 -17.66 -70.60
N GLN A 185 24.33 -17.41 -69.72
CA GLN A 185 25.74 -17.33 -70.12
C GLN A 185 26.23 -18.63 -70.79
N ARG A 186 25.85 -19.79 -70.25
CA ARG A 186 26.21 -21.08 -70.86
C ARG A 186 25.59 -21.28 -72.25
N LEU A 187 24.37 -20.80 -72.47
CA LEU A 187 23.72 -20.88 -73.78
C LEU A 187 24.41 -19.97 -74.78
N ASP A 188 24.79 -18.76 -74.37
CA ASP A 188 25.52 -17.81 -75.21
C ASP A 188 26.92 -18.32 -75.56
N ASP A 189 27.65 -18.87 -74.58
CA ASP A 189 28.96 -19.51 -74.80
C ASP A 189 28.85 -20.70 -75.75
N ALA A 190 27.80 -21.53 -75.63
CA ALA A 190 27.56 -22.65 -76.53
C ALA A 190 27.21 -22.18 -77.96
N ARG A 191 26.56 -21.01 -78.09
CA ARG A 191 26.24 -20.39 -79.37
C ARG A 191 27.46 -19.78 -80.07
N TYR A 192 28.43 -19.30 -79.29
CA TYR A 192 29.64 -18.68 -79.82
C TYR A 192 30.71 -19.70 -80.28
N ASN A 193 30.61 -20.95 -79.81
CA ASN A 193 31.54 -22.03 -80.11
C ASN A 193 31.08 -22.97 -81.25
N LEU A 194 30.03 -22.60 -81.99
CA LEU A 194 29.51 -23.27 -83.20
C LEU A 194 29.77 -22.40 -84.44
#